data_AF-A0A075GX09-F1
#
_entry.id   AF-A0A075GX09-F1
#
_cell.length_a   1.000
_cell.length_b   1.000
_cell.length_c   1.000
_cell.angle_alpha   90.00
_cell.angle_beta   90.00
_cell.angle_gamma   90.00
#
_symmetry.space_group_name_H-M   'P 1'
#
loop_
_entity.id
_entity.type
_entity.pdbx_description
1 polymer ?
#
loop_
_entity_poly.entity_id
_entity_poly.type
_entity_poly.pdbx_seq_one_letter_code
_entity_poly.pdbx_strand_id
1 'polypeptide(L)'
;MDGLLIGRFQPFHLGHLDAILFGLSRAENLFIGIGSSNRSNEKKNPFSAEERREMIISSIEPSMIDRIKIFDIPDVDDHEKWTFEIDQIVPKYDIVFTNDEFTKTLFEKRQLNVVPVILKDREKFSGTNIRQLIADDKNWQDLVPQGTRKVLDKLNAKERLKNL
;
A
#
# COMPACT_ATOMS: atom_id res chain seq x y z
N MET A 1 4.87 18.07 -10.01
CA MET A 1 5.22 16.70 -10.50
C MET A 1 4.50 15.71 -9.61
N ASP A 2 3.70 14.83 -10.19
CA ASP A 2 2.85 13.91 -9.44
C ASP A 2 3.40 12.48 -9.49
N GLY A 3 3.50 11.85 -8.33
CA GLY A 3 4.01 10.50 -8.18
C GLY A 3 2.92 9.48 -7.90
N LEU A 4 3.14 8.23 -8.30
CA LEU A 4 2.24 7.11 -8.02
C LEU A 4 2.95 6.03 -7.21
N LEU A 5 2.38 5.63 -6.08
CA LEU A 5 2.82 4.49 -5.27
C LEU A 5 1.66 3.50 -5.13
N ILE A 6 1.86 2.25 -5.55
CA ILE A 6 0.82 1.21 -5.49
C ILE A 6 1.23 0.12 -4.50
N GLY A 7 0.29 -0.31 -3.67
CA GLY A 7 0.48 -1.43 -2.77
C GLY A 7 -0.84 -2.04 -2.33
N ARG A 8 -0.81 -3.31 -1.91
CA ARG A 8 -2.00 -3.93 -1.31
C ARG A 8 -2.26 -3.42 0.11
N PHE A 9 -1.23 -3.02 0.85
CA PHE A 9 -1.33 -2.53 2.23
C PHE A 9 -2.11 -3.47 3.17
N GLN A 10 -1.74 -4.77 3.20
CA GLN A 10 -2.42 -5.83 3.96
C GLN A 10 -1.56 -6.36 5.15
N PRO A 11 -1.40 -5.64 6.27
CA PRO A 11 -1.86 -4.27 6.55
C PRO A 11 -0.88 -3.19 6.08
N PHE A 12 -1.21 -1.91 6.28
CA PHE A 12 -0.25 -0.82 6.18
C PHE A 12 0.82 -0.95 7.28
N HIS A 13 2.09 -0.67 6.97
CA HIS A 13 3.21 -0.94 7.89
C HIS A 13 4.33 0.08 7.72
N LEU A 14 5.31 0.10 8.62
CA LEU A 14 6.34 1.14 8.66
C LEU A 14 7.15 1.24 7.35
N GLY A 15 7.43 0.10 6.70
CA GLY A 15 8.05 0.12 5.36
C GLY A 15 7.22 0.83 4.29
N HIS A 16 5.88 0.83 4.38
CA HIS A 16 5.02 1.60 3.47
C HIS A 16 5.01 3.08 3.83
N LEU A 17 5.06 3.43 5.12
CA LEU A 17 5.19 4.81 5.56
C LEU A 17 6.50 5.43 5.04
N ASP A 18 7.62 4.71 5.17
CA ASP A 18 8.91 5.12 4.60
C ASP A 18 8.81 5.31 3.07
N ALA A 19 8.06 4.45 2.37
CA ALA A 19 7.82 4.58 0.93
C ALA A 19 7.02 5.85 0.56
N ILE A 20 6.01 6.20 1.36
CA ILE A 20 5.24 7.44 1.19
C ILE A 20 6.14 8.66 1.40
N LEU A 21 6.93 8.68 2.48
CA LEU A 21 7.86 9.77 2.78
C LEU A 21 8.89 9.95 1.66
N PHE A 22 9.42 8.84 1.15
CA PHE A 22 10.33 8.84 0.01
C PHE A 22 9.67 9.40 -1.26
N GLY A 23 8.44 8.98 -1.58
CA GLY A 23 7.68 9.52 -2.71
C GLY A 23 7.47 11.03 -2.59
N LEU A 24 7.03 11.51 -1.41
CA LEU A 24 6.82 12.93 -1.13
C LEU A 24 8.11 13.77 -1.12
N SER A 25 9.27 13.15 -0.95
CA SER A 25 10.57 13.82 -1.08
C SER A 25 10.97 14.08 -2.55
N ARG A 26 10.29 13.43 -3.50
CA ARG A 26 10.62 13.46 -4.94
C ARG A 26 9.49 13.93 -5.85
N ALA A 27 8.27 13.95 -5.32
CA ALA A 27 7.09 14.43 -6.02
C ALA A 27 6.39 15.50 -5.18
N GLU A 28 5.73 16.44 -5.86
CA GLU A 28 4.95 17.49 -5.24
C GLU A 28 3.69 16.91 -4.60
N ASN A 29 2.96 16.08 -5.35
CA ASN A 29 1.84 15.28 -4.85
C ASN A 29 2.15 13.78 -5.02
N LEU A 30 1.56 12.96 -4.14
CA LEU A 30 1.66 11.52 -4.19
C LEU A 30 0.26 10.88 -4.26
N PHE A 31 0.01 10.17 -5.34
CA PHE A 31 -1.14 9.30 -5.51
C PHE A 31 -0.82 7.92 -4.94
N ILE A 32 -1.64 7.45 -4.02
CA ILE A 32 -1.52 6.14 -3.39
C ILE A 32 -2.61 5.24 -3.97
N GLY A 33 -2.20 4.19 -4.67
CA GLY A 33 -3.10 3.16 -5.18
C GLY A 33 -3.24 1.99 -4.21
N ILE A 34 -4.42 1.81 -3.62
CA ILE A 34 -4.78 0.62 -2.87
C ILE A 34 -5.08 -0.50 -3.89
N GLY A 35 -4.06 -1.30 -4.18
CA GLY A 35 -4.16 -2.46 -5.08
C GLY A 35 -5.02 -3.59 -4.49
N SER A 36 -5.58 -4.43 -5.35
CA SER A 36 -6.53 -5.48 -4.97
C SER A 36 -7.67 -4.90 -4.11
N SER A 37 -8.19 -3.72 -4.48
CA SER A 37 -9.23 -3.02 -3.71
C SER A 37 -10.53 -3.84 -3.57
N ASN A 38 -10.83 -4.67 -4.57
CA ASN A 38 -11.95 -5.60 -4.63
C ASN A 38 -11.76 -6.90 -3.81
N ARG A 39 -10.63 -7.08 -3.12
CA ARG A 39 -10.34 -8.27 -2.31
C ARG A 39 -10.39 -7.93 -0.82
N SER A 40 -11.08 -8.78 -0.04
CA SER A 40 -11.16 -8.71 1.42
C SER A 40 -11.55 -10.07 1.99
N ASN A 41 -11.38 -10.30 3.30
CA ASN A 41 -11.72 -11.56 3.96
C ASN A 41 -11.06 -12.80 3.32
N GLU A 42 -9.81 -12.67 2.87
CA GLU A 42 -8.98 -13.76 2.36
C GLU A 42 -7.65 -13.81 3.13
N LYS A 43 -6.99 -14.97 3.25
CA LYS A 43 -5.67 -15.09 3.92
C LYS A 43 -4.62 -14.09 3.42
N LYS A 44 -4.64 -13.80 2.11
CA LYS A 44 -3.73 -12.83 1.48
C LYS A 44 -4.25 -11.39 1.53
N ASN A 45 -5.57 -11.22 1.61
CA ASN A 45 -6.27 -9.92 1.60
C ASN A 45 -7.32 -9.88 2.73
N PRO A 46 -6.89 -9.84 4.00
CA PRO A 46 -7.83 -9.90 5.13
C PRO A 46 -8.63 -8.61 5.35
N PHE A 47 -8.12 -7.46 4.89
CA PHE A 47 -8.71 -6.14 5.14
C PHE A 47 -9.32 -5.54 3.87
N SER A 48 -10.44 -4.84 3.99
CA SER A 48 -11.12 -4.15 2.89
C SER A 48 -10.33 -2.93 2.39
N ALA A 49 -10.68 -2.37 1.24
CA ALA A 49 -10.07 -1.11 0.78
C ALA A 49 -10.28 0.03 1.78
N GLU A 50 -11.48 0.13 2.36
CA GLU A 50 -11.82 1.16 3.34
C GLU A 50 -11.02 1.02 4.65
N GLU A 51 -10.88 -0.20 5.16
CA GLU A 51 -10.05 -0.45 6.36
C GLU A 51 -8.59 -0.08 6.12
N ARG A 52 -8.07 -0.38 4.92
CA ARG A 52 -6.70 -0.01 4.53
C ARG A 52 -6.52 1.49 4.35
N ARG A 53 -7.53 2.18 3.81
CA ARG A 53 -7.58 3.63 3.71
C ARG A 53 -7.55 4.27 5.11
N GLU A 54 -8.35 3.75 6.04
CA GLU A 54 -8.35 4.18 7.45
C GLU A 54 -6.96 3.98 8.08
N MET A 55 -6.29 2.85 7.82
CA MET A 55 -4.93 2.60 8.30
C MET A 55 -3.93 3.63 7.76
N ILE A 56 -3.97 3.95 6.46
CA ILE A 56 -3.06 4.94 5.83
C ILE A 56 -3.31 6.33 6.40
N ILE A 57 -4.55 6.81 6.35
CA ILE A 57 -4.91 8.18 6.79
C ILE A 57 -4.59 8.39 8.26
N SER A 58 -4.84 7.39 9.10
CA SER A 58 -4.54 7.46 10.54
C SER A 58 -3.04 7.41 10.86
N SER A 59 -2.20 7.09 9.87
CA SER A 59 -0.75 6.85 10.04
C SER A 59 0.14 7.91 9.39
N ILE A 60 -0.43 8.87 8.65
CA ILE A 60 0.31 9.97 8.03
C ILE A 60 0.18 11.24 8.86
N GLU A 61 1.18 12.12 8.76
CA GLU A 61 1.13 13.42 9.44
C GLU A 61 0.11 14.35 8.78
N PRO A 62 -0.57 15.24 9.54
CA PRO A 62 -1.54 16.18 9.00
C PRO A 62 -0.99 17.03 7.84
N SER A 63 0.29 17.40 7.89
CA SER A 63 0.95 18.19 6.84
C SER A 63 1.09 17.46 5.50
N MET A 64 0.87 16.15 5.45
CA MET A 64 0.96 15.33 4.24
C MET A 64 -0.38 15.19 3.53
N ILE A 65 -1.50 15.47 4.23
CA ILE A 65 -2.86 15.19 3.75
C ILE A 65 -3.14 15.92 2.43
N ASP A 66 -2.78 17.20 2.33
CA ASP A 66 -3.05 18.01 1.13
C ASP A 66 -2.24 17.55 -0.11
N ARG A 67 -1.15 16.82 0.12
CA ARG A 67 -0.24 16.32 -0.91
C ARG A 67 -0.53 14.87 -1.29
N ILE A 68 -1.45 14.19 -0.60
CA ILE A 68 -1.76 12.76 -0.81
C ILE A 68 -3.19 12.60 -1.33
N LYS A 69 -3.36 11.78 -2.37
CA LYS A 69 -4.69 11.31 -2.80
C LYS A 69 -4.68 9.79 -2.89
N ILE A 70 -5.73 9.14 -2.40
CA ILE A 70 -5.80 7.67 -2.32
C ILE A 70 -6.89 7.15 -3.25
N PHE A 71 -6.52 6.20 -4.11
CA PHE A 71 -7.35 5.61 -5.15
C PHE A 71 -7.47 4.09 -4.96
N ASP A 72 -8.63 3.54 -5.26
CA ASP A 72 -8.88 2.10 -5.17
C ASP A 72 -8.60 1.46 -6.53
N ILE A 73 -7.67 0.52 -6.59
CA ILE A 73 -7.24 -0.14 -7.82
C ILE A 73 -7.64 -1.62 -7.74
N PRO A 74 -8.72 -2.06 -8.40
CA PRO A 74 -9.15 -3.46 -8.37
C PRO A 74 -8.19 -4.34 -9.16
N ASP A 75 -8.17 -5.64 -8.83
CA ASP A 75 -7.50 -6.64 -9.67
C ASP A 75 -8.26 -6.76 -11.00
N VAL A 76 -7.53 -6.96 -12.09
CA VAL A 76 -8.08 -7.24 -13.42
C VAL A 76 -7.49 -8.53 -13.97
N ASP A 77 -8.24 -9.23 -14.81
CA ASP A 77 -7.83 -10.53 -15.38
C ASP A 77 -6.69 -10.39 -16.41
N ASP A 78 -6.57 -9.22 -17.04
CA ASP A 78 -5.56 -8.93 -18.08
C ASP A 78 -4.47 -8.00 -17.55
N HIS A 79 -3.34 -8.59 -17.14
CA HIS A 79 -2.24 -7.84 -16.54
C HIS A 79 -1.55 -6.87 -17.51
N GLU A 80 -1.61 -7.07 -18.84
CA GLU A 80 -1.06 -6.10 -19.78
C GLU A 80 -1.91 -4.82 -19.82
N LYS A 81 -3.23 -4.95 -19.64
CA LYS A 81 -4.16 -3.82 -19.57
C LYS A 81 -4.21 -3.14 -18.22
N TRP A 82 -3.74 -3.80 -17.16
CA TRP A 82 -3.80 -3.26 -15.79
C TRP A 82 -3.23 -1.84 -15.66
N THR A 83 -2.12 -1.53 -16.34
CA THR A 83 -1.57 -0.16 -16.28
C THR A 83 -2.45 0.88 -16.98
N PHE A 84 -3.21 0.51 -18.01
CA PHE A 84 -4.16 1.41 -18.68
C PHE A 84 -5.41 1.64 -17.82
N GLU A 85 -5.84 0.62 -17.08
CA GLU A 85 -6.93 0.73 -16.11
C GLU A 85 -6.58 1.71 -14.98
N ILE A 86 -5.31 1.70 -14.54
CA ILE A 86 -4.81 2.68 -13.57
C ILE A 86 -5.00 4.11 -14.08
N ASP A 87 -4.79 4.37 -15.37
CA ASP A 87 -4.94 5.72 -15.94
C ASP A 87 -6.39 6.19 -16.04
N GLN A 88 -7.36 5.27 -15.99
CA GLN A 88 -8.78 5.62 -15.92
C GLN A 88 -9.20 6.01 -14.49
N ILE A 89 -8.46 5.55 -13.48
CA ILE A 89 -8.78 5.72 -12.05
C ILE A 89 -7.98 6.87 -11.44
N VAL A 90 -6.70 6.97 -11.80
CA VAL A 90 -5.73 7.88 -11.21
C VAL A 90 -5.47 9.03 -12.19
N PRO A 91 -5.48 10.30 -11.74
CA PRO A 91 -5.06 11.42 -12.56
C PRO A 91 -3.65 11.19 -13.12
N LYS A 92 -3.32 11.86 -14.23
CA LYS A 92 -1.99 11.74 -14.85
C LYS A 92 -0.87 11.92 -13.82
N TYR A 93 0.11 11.01 -13.85
CA TYR A 93 1.31 11.01 -13.00
C TYR A 93 2.57 10.96 -13.85
N ASP A 94 3.67 11.48 -13.31
CA ASP A 94 4.95 11.65 -14.00
C ASP A 94 5.98 10.57 -13.62
N ILE A 95 5.83 9.99 -12.42
CA ILE A 95 6.79 9.05 -11.83
C ILE A 95 6.07 7.95 -11.04
N VAL A 96 6.52 6.70 -11.18
CA VAL A 96 6.00 5.55 -10.46
C VAL A 96 7.03 5.03 -9.47
N PHE A 97 6.63 4.86 -8.22
CA PHE A 97 7.43 4.29 -7.15
C PHE A 97 7.03 2.83 -6.92
N THR A 98 7.91 1.88 -7.23
CA THR A 98 7.63 0.45 -7.04
C THR A 98 8.90 -0.37 -6.89
N ASN A 99 8.82 -1.46 -6.12
CA ASN A 99 9.86 -2.50 -6.04
C ASN A 99 9.35 -3.87 -6.50
N ASP A 100 8.20 -3.88 -7.17
CA ASP A 100 7.68 -5.04 -7.86
C ASP A 100 8.22 -5.01 -9.29
N GLU A 101 9.04 -6.00 -9.64
CA GLU A 101 9.69 -6.09 -10.97
C GLU A 101 8.67 -6.21 -12.11
N PHE A 102 7.52 -6.85 -11.87
CA PHE A 102 6.46 -6.96 -12.86
C PHE A 102 5.83 -5.59 -13.11
N THR A 103 5.47 -4.88 -12.04
CA THR A 103 4.93 -3.51 -12.12
C THR A 103 5.92 -2.56 -12.80
N LYS A 104 7.19 -2.63 -12.43
CA LYS A 104 8.28 -1.87 -13.05
C LYS A 104 8.34 -2.13 -14.55
N THR A 105 8.40 -3.39 -14.96
CA THR A 105 8.48 -3.79 -16.38
C THR A 105 7.30 -3.23 -17.18
N LEU A 106 6.08 -3.29 -16.64
CA LEU A 106 4.89 -2.79 -17.34
C LEU A 106 4.94 -1.27 -17.53
N PHE A 107 5.35 -0.50 -16.52
CA PHE A 107 5.45 0.96 -16.63
C PHE A 107 6.62 1.42 -17.49
N GLU A 108 7.77 0.75 -17.43
CA GLU A 108 8.92 1.06 -18.29
C GLU A 108 8.61 0.80 -19.78
N LYS A 109 7.86 -0.26 -20.11
CA LYS A 109 7.36 -0.51 -21.48
C LYS A 109 6.52 0.64 -22.02
N ARG A 110 5.89 1.41 -21.13
CA ARG A 110 5.09 2.60 -21.46
C ARG A 110 5.89 3.90 -21.42
N GLN A 111 7.21 3.82 -21.29
CA GLN A 111 8.13 4.96 -21.24
C GLN A 111 7.88 5.89 -20.05
N LEU A 112 7.33 5.36 -18.94
CA LEU A 112 7.15 6.10 -17.70
C LEU A 112 8.39 5.99 -16.82
N ASN A 113 8.67 7.05 -16.06
CA ASN A 113 9.78 7.07 -15.11
C ASN A 113 9.44 6.17 -13.92
N VAL A 114 10.19 5.09 -13.74
CA VAL A 114 10.04 4.19 -12.59
C VAL A 114 11.22 4.33 -11.65
N VAL A 115 10.94 4.52 -10.37
CA VAL A 115 11.95 4.68 -9.33
C VAL A 115 11.74 3.64 -8.23
N PRO A 116 12.73 2.77 -7.96
CA PRO A 116 12.64 1.85 -6.84
C PRO A 116 12.64 2.61 -5.52
N VAL A 117 11.82 2.14 -4.58
CA VAL A 117 11.77 2.70 -3.22
C VAL A 117 12.89 2.07 -2.41
N ILE A 118 13.62 2.87 -1.64
CA ILE A 118 14.60 2.35 -0.69
C ILE A 118 13.83 1.67 0.45
N LEU A 119 13.84 0.34 0.48
CA LEU A 119 13.13 -0.42 1.50
C LEU A 119 14.00 -0.63 2.72
N LYS A 120 13.42 -0.31 3.87
CA LYS A 120 13.90 -0.74 5.17
C LYS A 120 13.58 -2.22 5.34
N ASP A 121 14.58 -3.04 5.68
CA ASP A 121 14.48 -4.43 6.16
C ASP A 121 13.24 -5.21 5.65
N ARG A 122 13.32 -5.72 4.41
CA ARG A 122 12.18 -6.34 3.69
C ARG A 122 11.63 -7.60 4.37
N GLU A 123 12.48 -8.32 5.10
CA GLU A 123 12.06 -9.53 5.81
C GLU A 123 11.16 -9.17 6.99
N LYS A 124 11.55 -8.11 7.72
CA LYS A 124 10.78 -7.60 8.85
C LYS A 124 9.50 -6.89 8.39
N PHE A 125 9.60 -5.95 7.46
CA PHE A 125 8.49 -5.10 7.01
C PHE A 125 7.77 -5.68 5.79
N SER A 126 7.11 -6.83 6.01
CA SER A 126 6.28 -7.52 5.02
C SER A 126 4.90 -7.79 5.58
N GLY A 127 3.86 -7.51 4.78
CA GLY A 127 2.48 -7.84 5.16
C GLY A 127 2.30 -9.32 5.49
N THR A 128 3.01 -10.23 4.80
CA THR A 128 2.95 -11.67 5.11
C THR A 128 3.48 -11.98 6.51
N ASN A 129 4.64 -11.42 6.87
CA ASN A 129 5.21 -11.58 8.20
C ASN A 129 4.28 -10.99 9.28
N ILE A 130 3.81 -9.77 9.07
CA ILE A 130 2.93 -9.08 10.03
C ILE A 130 1.62 -9.83 10.25
N ARG A 131 0.97 -10.33 9.19
CA ARG A 131 -0.24 -11.15 9.33
C ARG A 131 0.02 -12.42 10.15
N GLN A 132 1.15 -13.09 9.91
CA GLN A 132 1.53 -14.27 10.69
C GLN A 132 1.76 -13.93 12.17
N LEU A 133 2.48 -12.84 12.46
CA LEU A 133 2.71 -12.40 13.84
C LEU A 133 1.42 -12.05 14.57
N ILE A 134 0.46 -11.41 13.89
CA ILE A 134 -0.86 -11.13 14.46
C ILE A 134 -1.61 -12.43 14.77
N ALA A 135 -1.66 -13.38 13.83
CA ALA A 135 -2.33 -14.67 14.01
C ALA A 135 -1.71 -15.50 15.15
N ASP A 136 -0.38 -15.48 15.25
CA ASP A 136 0.40 -16.19 16.28
C ASP A 136 0.40 -15.51 17.65
N ASP A 137 -0.25 -14.35 17.81
CA ASP A 137 -0.22 -13.54 19.03
C ASP A 137 1.20 -13.10 19.46
N LYS A 138 2.05 -12.82 18.47
CA LYS A 138 3.43 -12.33 18.66
C LYS A 138 3.49 -10.80 18.55
N ASN A 139 4.66 -10.23 18.81
CA ASN A 139 4.86 -8.78 18.71
C ASN A 139 4.91 -8.31 17.24
N TRP A 140 3.82 -7.70 16.78
CA TRP A 140 3.69 -7.07 15.45
C TRP A 140 3.54 -5.54 15.54
N GLN A 141 3.24 -5.02 16.73
CA GLN A 141 2.87 -3.63 16.97
C GLN A 141 4.02 -2.68 16.61
N ASP A 142 5.27 -3.12 16.80
CA ASP A 142 6.48 -2.35 16.44
C ASP A 142 6.77 -2.34 14.92
N LEU A 143 5.97 -3.04 14.12
CA LEU A 143 6.14 -3.15 12.67
C LEU A 143 5.20 -2.21 11.90
N VAL A 144 4.22 -1.62 12.59
CA VAL A 144 3.21 -0.76 11.98
C VAL A 144 3.16 0.61 12.68
N PRO A 145 2.71 1.66 11.99
CA PRO A 145 2.48 2.95 12.63
C PRO A 145 1.34 2.87 13.67
N GLN A 146 1.32 3.81 14.61
CA GLN A 146 0.30 3.87 15.67
C GLN A 146 -1.13 3.93 15.12
N GLY A 147 -1.35 4.66 14.03
CA GLY A 147 -2.66 4.72 13.35
C GLY A 147 -3.15 3.35 12.90
N THR A 148 -2.30 2.62 12.19
CA THR A 148 -2.63 1.26 11.74
C THR A 148 -2.89 0.32 12.92
N ARG A 149 -2.09 0.41 13.99
CA ARG A 149 -2.33 -0.37 15.21
C ARG A 149 -3.73 -0.15 15.77
N LYS A 150 -4.16 1.11 15.93
CA LYS A 150 -5.51 1.44 16.44
C LYS A 150 -6.62 0.85 15.57
N VAL A 151 -6.45 0.91 14.24
CA VAL A 151 -7.42 0.32 13.31
C VAL A 151 -7.45 -1.20 13.45
N LEU A 152 -6.29 -1.86 13.50
CA LEU A 152 -6.22 -3.32 13.66
C LEU A 152 -6.82 -3.81 14.98
N ASP A 153 -6.61 -3.06 16.07
CA ASP A 153 -7.20 -3.33 17.38
C ASP A 153 -8.73 -3.19 17.32
N LYS A 154 -9.25 -2.10 16.72
CA LYS A 154 -10.69 -1.87 16.50
C LYS A 154 -11.35 -2.98 15.67
N LEU A 155 -10.63 -3.56 14.71
CA LEU A 155 -11.13 -4.61 13.82
C LEU A 155 -11.04 -6.02 14.42
N ASN A 156 -10.49 -6.20 15.62
CA ASN A 156 -10.15 -7.50 16.19
C ASN A 156 -9.34 -8.35 15.19
N ALA A 157 -8.30 -7.75 14.58
CA ALA A 157 -7.55 -8.34 13.46
C ALA A 157 -6.99 -9.75 13.76
N LYS A 158 -6.61 -10.02 15.01
CA LYS A 158 -6.18 -11.35 15.47
C LYS A 158 -7.25 -12.41 15.25
N GLU A 159 -8.46 -12.15 15.72
CA GLU A 159 -9.56 -13.10 15.61
C GLU A 159 -9.94 -13.30 14.14
N ARG A 160 -9.99 -12.21 13.36
CA ARG A 160 -10.23 -12.29 11.93
C ARG A 160 -9.20 -13.18 11.23
N LEU A 161 -7.91 -12.95 11.48
CA LEU A 161 -6.83 -13.69 10.82
C LEU A 161 -6.77 -15.17 11.23
N LYS A 162 -7.18 -15.52 12.45
CA LYS A 162 -7.29 -16.93 12.88
C LYS A 162 -8.42 -17.69 12.17
N ASN A 163 -9.46 -16.98 11.74
CA ASN A 163 -10.65 -17.55 11.11
C ASN A 163 -10.59 -17.56 9.57
N LEU A 164 -9.48 -17.13 8.97
CA LEU A 164 -9.23 -17.13 7.51
C LEU A 164 -8.28 -18.26 7.11
#